data_AF-A0A7S2P5Q8-F1
#
_entry.id   AF-A0A7S2P5Q8-F1
#
_cell.length_a   1.000
_cell.length_b   1.000
_cell.length_c   1.000
_cell.angle_alpha   90.00
_cell.angle_beta   90.00
_cell.angle_gamma   90.00
#
_symmetry.space_group_name_H-M   'P 1'
#
loop_
_entity.id
_entity.type
_entity.pdbx_description
1 polymer ?
#
loop_
_entity_poly.entity_id
_entity_poly.type
_entity_poly.pdbx_seq_one_letter_code
_entity_poly.pdbx_strand_id
1 'polypeptide(L)'
;KGKTDPGVLFAQFAESVEIGLYDYFSGPYGSYSTVQAAKAGISSIQPQKSMTSSETKLAKQGVLNLLALLKARYQSEECKRQLAILFSFLVGDLQPKGEIRRLLAEADNASVSDIIIADSGFGYAYNESPKVSVDSPPAIGNDYHVAKFEPVLNNTGLISSMDVVESGSGYISPPDVTIVDRGGNGRGAE
;
A
#
# COMPACT_ATOMS: atom_id res chain seq x y z
N LYS A 1 1.11 6.30 53.09
CA LYS A 1 0.22 6.20 51.92
C LYS A 1 0.39 4.79 51.37
N GLY A 2 -0.49 3.86 51.74
CA GLY A 2 -0.33 2.43 51.47
C GLY A 2 -0.44 2.13 49.98
N LYS A 3 0.45 1.27 49.47
CA LYS A 3 0.41 0.74 48.11
C LYS A 3 -0.81 -0.19 48.04
N THR A 4 -1.83 0.16 47.26
CA THR A 4 -2.98 -0.71 47.03
C THR A 4 -2.57 -1.87 46.13
N ASP A 5 -2.78 -3.09 46.60
CA ASP A 5 -2.45 -4.29 45.84
C ASP A 5 -3.34 -4.40 44.59
N PRO A 6 -2.76 -4.74 43.42
CA PRO A 6 -3.51 -4.82 42.16
C PRO A 6 -4.64 -5.85 42.19
N GLY A 7 -4.52 -6.91 42.99
CA GLY A 7 -5.60 -7.88 43.18
C GLY A 7 -6.82 -7.29 43.90
N VAL A 8 -6.62 -6.34 44.81
CA VAL A 8 -7.70 -5.65 45.54
C VAL A 8 -8.39 -4.65 44.60
N LEU A 9 -7.64 -3.97 43.74
CA LEU A 9 -8.20 -3.08 42.71
C LEU A 9 -9.04 -3.85 41.69
N PHE A 10 -8.59 -5.03 41.28
CA PHE A 10 -9.37 -5.90 40.39
C PHE A 10 -10.63 -6.44 41.06
N ALA A 11 -10.54 -6.86 42.33
CA ALA A 11 -11.70 -7.30 43.08
C ALA A 11 -12.74 -6.18 43.24
N GLN A 12 -12.29 -4.97 43.56
CA GLN A 12 -13.14 -3.79 43.70
C GLN A 12 -13.78 -3.37 42.37
N PHE A 13 -13.04 -3.50 41.26
CA PHE A 13 -13.59 -3.27 39.93
C PHE A 13 -14.64 -4.33 39.56
N ALA A 14 -14.35 -5.62 39.79
CA ALA A 14 -15.29 -6.70 39.50
C ALA A 14 -16.59 -6.56 40.31
N GLU A 15 -16.49 -6.20 41.59
CA GLU A 15 -17.64 -5.98 42.46
C GLU A 15 -18.48 -4.77 41.99
N SER A 16 -17.84 -3.67 41.58
CA SER A 16 -18.53 -2.50 41.02
C SER A 16 -19.27 -2.82 39.72
N VAL A 17 -18.69 -3.65 38.86
CA VAL A 17 -19.33 -4.13 37.62
C VAL A 17 -20.54 -5.01 37.94
N GLU A 18 -20.43 -5.89 38.94
CA GLU A 18 -21.50 -6.79 39.34
C GLU A 18 -22.69 -6.03 39.95
N ILE A 19 -22.42 -5.03 40.79
CA ILE A 19 -23.45 -4.14 41.35
C ILE A 19 -24.10 -3.30 40.25
N GLY A 20 -23.31 -2.75 39.32
CA GLY A 20 -23.83 -1.99 38.18
C GLY A 20 -24.70 -2.83 37.24
N LEU A 21 -24.36 -4.10 37.03
CA LEU A 21 -25.19 -5.07 36.31
C LEU A 21 -26.47 -5.39 37.09
N TYR A 22 -26.40 -5.57 38.40
CA TYR A 22 -27.57 -5.84 39.23
C TYR A 22 -28.58 -4.69 39.19
N ASP A 23 -28.12 -3.44 39.30
CA ASP A 23 -28.95 -2.24 39.17
C ASP A 23 -29.49 -2.08 37.74
N TYR A 24 -28.70 -2.44 36.73
CA TYR A 24 -29.13 -2.47 35.34
C TYR A 24 -30.23 -3.52 35.09
N PHE A 25 -30.22 -4.66 35.78
CA PHE A 25 -31.21 -5.73 35.65
C PHE A 25 -32.44 -5.55 36.55
N SER A 26 -32.32 -4.86 37.69
CA SER A 26 -33.34 -4.83 38.75
C SER A 26 -33.87 -3.43 39.06
N GLY A 27 -33.34 -2.39 38.42
CA GLY A 27 -33.69 -1.00 38.66
C GLY A 27 -35.06 -0.57 38.10
N PRO A 28 -35.58 0.59 38.53
CA PRO A 28 -36.93 1.07 38.23
C PRO A 28 -37.19 1.41 36.75
N TYR A 29 -36.17 1.37 35.89
CA TYR A 29 -36.24 1.77 34.48
C TYR A 29 -36.29 0.62 33.46
N GLY A 30 -36.40 -0.63 33.89
CA GLY A 30 -36.72 -1.70 32.94
C GLY A 30 -36.27 -3.06 33.41
N SER A 31 -37.24 -3.89 33.79
CA SER A 31 -37.02 -5.31 33.98
C SER A 31 -36.63 -5.96 32.64
N TYR A 32 -35.37 -6.34 32.49
CA TYR A 32 -34.94 -7.24 31.41
C TYR A 32 -35.37 -8.70 31.66
N SER A 33 -36.30 -8.96 32.61
CA SER A 33 -37.04 -10.22 32.69
C SER A 33 -38.00 -10.43 31.51
N THR A 34 -38.14 -9.43 30.64
CA THR A 34 -38.98 -9.54 29.45
C THR A 34 -38.31 -10.46 28.43
N VAL A 35 -39.11 -11.36 27.85
CA VAL A 35 -38.66 -12.30 26.81
C VAL A 35 -38.00 -11.57 25.62
N GLN A 36 -38.36 -10.31 25.37
CA GLN A 36 -37.79 -9.47 24.31
C GLN A 36 -36.33 -9.07 24.58
N ALA A 37 -35.99 -8.77 25.84
CA ALA A 37 -34.64 -8.45 26.28
C ALA A 37 -33.71 -9.66 26.19
N ALA A 38 -34.16 -10.80 26.74
CA ALA A 38 -33.46 -12.06 26.63
C ALA A 38 -33.26 -12.46 25.15
N LYS A 39 -34.27 -12.23 24.31
CA LYS A 39 -34.19 -12.46 22.86
C LYS A 39 -33.17 -11.54 22.17
N ALA A 40 -33.08 -10.28 22.57
CA ALA A 40 -32.07 -9.34 22.05
C ALA A 40 -30.64 -9.75 22.47
N GLY A 41 -30.45 -10.22 23.71
CA GLY A 41 -29.18 -10.76 24.18
C GLY A 41 -28.77 -12.06 23.50
N ILE A 42 -29.71 -12.97 23.25
CA ILE A 42 -29.44 -14.20 22.47
C ILE A 42 -29.15 -13.85 21.00
N SER A 43 -29.82 -12.84 20.45
CA SER A 43 -29.59 -12.38 19.08
C SER A 43 -28.25 -11.68 18.89
N SER A 44 -27.69 -11.04 19.93
CA SER A 44 -26.37 -10.42 19.88
C SER A 44 -25.21 -11.40 20.10
N ILE A 45 -25.50 -12.58 20.68
CA ILE A 45 -24.56 -13.71 20.80
C ILE A 45 -24.45 -14.51 19.48
N GLN A 46 -25.33 -14.26 18.49
CA GLN A 46 -25.20 -14.94 17.22
C GLN A 46 -23.90 -14.52 16.51
N PRO A 47 -23.03 -15.48 16.12
CA PRO A 47 -21.87 -15.15 15.31
C PRO A 47 -22.36 -14.42 14.06
N GLN A 48 -21.75 -13.26 13.75
CA GLN A 48 -22.05 -12.50 12.55
C GLN A 48 -22.18 -13.46 11.36
N LYS A 49 -23.33 -13.43 10.69
CA LYS A 49 -23.60 -14.22 9.49
C LYS A 49 -22.45 -13.97 8.51
N SER A 50 -21.62 -15.00 8.27
CA SER A 50 -20.48 -14.87 7.36
C SER A 50 -21.00 -14.46 5.99
N MET A 51 -20.57 -13.30 5.49
CA MET A 51 -20.91 -12.87 4.15
C MET A 51 -20.55 -13.97 3.16
N THR A 52 -21.48 -14.25 2.24
CA THR A 52 -21.21 -15.20 1.17
C THR A 52 -20.07 -14.67 0.28
N SER A 53 -19.31 -15.56 -0.34
CA SER A 53 -18.18 -15.17 -1.21
C SER A 53 -18.60 -14.30 -2.41
N SER A 54 -19.88 -14.35 -2.80
CA SER A 54 -20.48 -13.46 -3.80
C SER A 54 -20.75 -12.05 -3.27
N GLU A 55 -21.23 -11.92 -2.03
CA GLU A 55 -21.51 -10.61 -1.41
C GLU A 55 -20.21 -9.85 -1.12
N THR A 56 -19.14 -10.54 -0.68
CA THR A 56 -17.84 -9.91 -0.47
C THR A 56 -17.21 -9.43 -1.78
N LYS A 57 -17.37 -10.17 -2.88
CA LYS A 57 -16.93 -9.72 -4.22
C LYS A 57 -17.68 -8.46 -4.68
N LEU A 58 -19.00 -8.41 -4.51
CA LEU A 58 -19.80 -7.24 -4.85
C LEU A 58 -19.41 -6.02 -4.00
N ALA A 59 -19.24 -6.22 -2.68
CA ALA A 59 -18.80 -5.16 -1.78
C ALA A 59 -17.40 -4.63 -2.16
N LYS A 60 -16.46 -5.53 -2.46
CA LYS A 60 -15.13 -5.16 -2.95
C LYS A 60 -15.18 -4.36 -4.25
N GLN A 61 -16.04 -4.76 -5.19
CA GLN A 61 -16.23 -4.02 -6.43
C GLN A 61 -16.79 -2.60 -6.17
N GLY A 62 -17.72 -2.47 -5.23
CA GLY A 62 -18.24 -1.15 -4.81
C GLY A 62 -17.15 -0.24 -4.24
N VAL A 63 -16.26 -0.79 -3.40
CA VAL A 63 -15.10 -0.08 -2.86
C VAL A 63 -14.16 0.39 -3.99
N LEU A 64 -13.87 -0.48 -4.95
CA LEU A 64 -13.01 -0.13 -6.10
C LEU A 64 -13.64 0.94 -6.98
N ASN A 65 -14.95 0.88 -7.23
CA ASN A 65 -15.67 1.90 -7.99
C ASN A 65 -15.62 3.25 -7.27
N LEU A 66 -15.84 3.27 -5.94
CA LEU A 66 -15.73 4.49 -5.14
C LEU A 66 -14.31 5.07 -5.21
N LEU A 67 -13.30 4.23 -5.04
CA LEU A 67 -11.91 4.65 -5.14
C LEU A 67 -11.63 5.28 -6.51
N ALA A 68 -12.07 4.66 -7.60
CA ALA A 68 -11.88 5.18 -8.96
C ALA A 68 -12.55 6.55 -9.15
N LEU A 69 -13.77 6.74 -8.66
CA LEU A 69 -14.47 8.03 -8.71
C LEU A 69 -13.75 9.11 -7.91
N LEU A 70 -13.25 8.77 -6.72
CA LEU A 70 -12.50 9.70 -5.88
C LEU A 70 -11.15 10.05 -6.52
N LYS A 71 -10.43 9.08 -7.08
CA LYS A 71 -9.20 9.33 -7.85
C LYS A 71 -9.43 10.30 -9.00
N ALA A 72 -10.52 10.14 -9.76
CA ALA A 72 -10.84 11.01 -10.88
C ALA A 72 -11.09 12.47 -10.44
N ARG A 73 -11.65 12.67 -9.25
CA ARG A 73 -11.95 14.00 -8.71
C ARG A 73 -10.77 14.66 -8.02
N TYR A 74 -9.95 13.88 -7.32
CA TYR A 74 -8.88 14.38 -6.46
C TYR A 74 -7.52 13.99 -7.02
N GLN A 75 -6.92 14.90 -7.80
CA GLN A 75 -5.68 14.63 -8.55
C GLN A 75 -4.40 15.15 -7.89
N SER A 76 -4.48 15.94 -6.81
CA SER A 76 -3.27 16.40 -6.13
C SER A 76 -2.57 15.28 -5.36
N GLU A 77 -1.24 15.34 -5.27
CA GLU A 77 -0.44 14.30 -4.60
C GLU A 77 -0.84 14.11 -3.13
N GLU A 78 -1.10 15.20 -2.41
CA GLU A 78 -1.61 15.14 -1.04
C GLU A 78 -2.98 14.44 -0.94
N CYS A 79 -3.88 14.70 -1.90
CA CYS A 79 -5.15 13.99 -1.92
C CYS A 79 -4.98 12.51 -2.24
N LYS A 80 -4.02 12.13 -3.10
CA LYS A 80 -3.73 10.72 -3.37
C LYS A 80 -3.23 10.00 -2.11
N ARG A 81 -2.38 10.63 -1.30
CA ARG A 81 -1.96 10.11 0.02
C ARG A 81 -3.13 9.98 0.98
N GLN A 82 -3.97 11.01 1.06
CA GLN A 82 -5.15 10.98 1.93
C GLN A 82 -6.15 9.89 1.53
N LEU A 83 -6.36 9.68 0.23
CA LEU A 83 -7.15 8.55 -0.27
C LEU A 83 -6.52 7.21 0.10
N ALA A 84 -5.21 7.04 -0.09
CA ALA A 84 -4.52 5.81 0.32
C ALA A 84 -4.71 5.52 1.81
N ILE A 85 -4.57 6.52 2.68
CA ILE A 85 -4.80 6.39 4.13
C ILE A 85 -6.25 6.01 4.40
N LEU A 86 -7.22 6.68 3.79
CA LEU A 86 -8.64 6.42 3.99
C LEU A 86 -9.01 4.96 3.67
N PHE A 87 -8.55 4.46 2.52
CA PHE A 87 -8.84 3.08 2.12
C PHE A 87 -7.98 2.05 2.87
N SER A 88 -6.88 2.47 3.51
CA SER A 88 -6.08 1.59 4.38
C SER A 88 -6.82 1.16 5.65
N PHE A 89 -7.80 1.95 6.12
CA PHE A 89 -8.62 1.59 7.28
C PHE A 89 -9.62 0.45 6.99
N LEU A 90 -9.80 0.07 5.73
CA LEU A 90 -10.60 -1.10 5.39
C LEU A 90 -9.88 -2.39 5.82
N VAL A 91 -10.64 -3.34 6.36
CA VAL A 91 -10.11 -4.59 6.93
C VAL A 91 -10.39 -5.77 6.00
N GLY A 92 -9.45 -6.71 5.94
CA GLY A 92 -9.62 -8.00 5.26
C GLY A 92 -9.68 -7.87 3.73
N ASP A 93 -10.55 -8.66 3.11
CA ASP A 93 -10.62 -8.81 1.64
C ASP A 93 -11.17 -7.57 0.91
N LEU A 94 -11.83 -6.68 1.65
CA LEU A 94 -12.36 -5.41 1.16
C LEU A 94 -11.27 -4.35 0.96
N GLN A 95 -10.10 -4.52 1.59
CA GLN A 95 -9.01 -3.56 1.47
C GLN A 95 -8.37 -3.65 0.06
N PRO A 96 -8.39 -2.56 -0.74
CA PRO A 96 -7.80 -2.55 -2.07
C PRO A 96 -6.28 -2.32 -1.97
N LYS A 97 -5.55 -3.32 -1.47
CA LYS A 97 -4.11 -3.23 -1.19
C LYS A 97 -3.28 -2.85 -2.43
N GLY A 98 -3.67 -3.36 -3.61
CA GLY A 98 -2.99 -3.05 -4.86
C GLY A 98 -3.12 -1.57 -5.21
N GLU A 99 -4.33 -1.02 -5.09
CA GLU A 99 -4.65 0.35 -5.46
C GLU A 99 -4.17 1.37 -4.43
N ILE A 100 -4.10 0.99 -3.14
CA ILE A 100 -3.45 1.81 -2.10
C ILE A 100 -1.95 1.95 -2.43
N ARG A 101 -1.28 0.85 -2.76
CA ARG A 101 0.14 0.88 -3.18
C ARG A 101 0.33 1.74 -4.43
N ARG A 102 -0.60 1.68 -5.39
CA ARG A 102 -0.60 2.56 -6.58
C ARG A 102 -0.65 4.02 -6.21
N LEU A 103 -1.64 4.39 -5.40
CA LEU A 103 -1.86 5.78 -4.99
C LEU A 103 -0.65 6.35 -4.26
N LEU A 104 -0.01 5.55 -3.40
CA LEU A 104 1.21 5.96 -2.68
C LEU A 104 2.40 6.11 -3.63
N ALA A 105 2.63 5.14 -4.53
CA ALA A 105 3.72 5.22 -5.50
C ALA A 105 3.57 6.43 -6.44
N GLU A 106 2.34 6.71 -6.87
CA GLU A 106 2.02 7.89 -7.68
C GLU A 106 2.26 9.18 -6.87
N ALA A 107 1.82 9.23 -5.61
CA ALA A 107 1.98 10.38 -4.73
C ALA A 107 3.42 10.69 -4.31
N ASP A 108 4.24 9.65 -4.19
CA ASP A 108 5.65 9.77 -3.84
C ASP A 108 6.51 10.02 -5.09
N ASN A 109 5.87 10.24 -6.25
CA ASN A 109 6.52 10.58 -7.51
C ASN A 109 7.64 9.59 -7.82
N ALA A 110 7.31 8.28 -7.73
CA ALA A 110 8.21 7.12 -7.87
C ALA A 110 8.90 7.08 -9.24
N SER A 111 9.80 8.03 -9.40
CA SER A 111 10.64 8.34 -10.54
C SER A 111 12.07 7.95 -10.18
N VAL A 112 12.83 7.55 -11.18
CA VAL A 112 14.23 7.19 -10.97
C VAL A 112 15.02 8.49 -10.78
N SER A 113 15.53 8.71 -9.57
CA SER A 113 16.31 9.91 -9.23
C SER A 113 17.79 9.77 -9.52
N ASP A 114 18.33 8.55 -9.41
CA ASP A 114 19.76 8.26 -9.60
C ASP A 114 19.96 6.83 -10.13
N ILE A 115 21.04 6.65 -10.90
CA ILE A 115 21.56 5.33 -11.28
C ILE A 115 22.97 5.21 -10.70
N ILE A 116 23.22 4.09 -10.02
CA ILE A 116 24.56 3.69 -9.61
C ILE A 116 25.02 2.60 -10.58
N ILE A 117 26.09 2.87 -11.32
CA ILE A 117 26.72 1.91 -12.22
C ILE A 117 27.66 1.04 -11.37
N ALA A 118 27.40 -0.26 -11.29
CA ALA A 118 28.21 -1.19 -10.50
C ALA A 118 29.43 -1.70 -11.30
N ASP A 119 29.23 -1.98 -12.59
CA ASP A 119 30.29 -2.26 -13.55
C ASP A 119 30.06 -1.41 -14.81
N SER A 120 31.05 -0.57 -15.16
CA SER A 120 30.96 0.33 -16.32
C SER A 120 31.11 -0.38 -17.66
N GLY A 121 31.44 -1.68 -17.66
CA GLY A 121 31.74 -2.43 -18.87
C GLY A 121 32.97 -1.88 -19.59
N PHE A 122 33.34 -2.50 -20.71
CA PHE A 122 34.42 -1.98 -21.56
C PHE A 122 34.25 -2.42 -23.01
N GLY A 123 34.78 -1.65 -23.94
CA GLY A 123 34.81 -1.99 -25.36
C GLY A 123 33.73 -1.32 -26.21
N TYR A 124 33.04 -0.29 -25.69
CA TYR A 124 32.06 0.47 -26.47
C TYR A 124 32.77 1.33 -27.53
N ALA A 125 32.32 1.23 -28.78
CA ALA A 125 32.85 2.05 -29.84
C ALA A 125 32.35 3.50 -29.67
N TYR A 126 33.25 4.49 -29.74
CA TYR A 126 32.92 5.91 -29.56
C TYR A 126 31.83 6.42 -30.54
N ASN A 127 31.66 5.74 -31.69
CA ASN A 127 30.67 6.06 -32.71
C ASN A 127 29.39 5.20 -32.64
N GLU A 128 29.32 4.21 -31.74
CA GLU A 128 28.11 3.42 -31.50
C GLU A 128 27.75 3.47 -30.01
N SER A 129 26.83 4.37 -29.66
CA SER A 129 26.30 4.42 -28.30
C SER A 129 25.62 3.10 -27.93
N PRO A 130 25.93 2.52 -26.76
CA PRO A 130 25.34 1.26 -26.35
C PRO A 130 23.84 1.41 -26.09
N LYS A 131 23.10 0.31 -26.29
CA LYS A 131 21.65 0.31 -26.05
C LYS A 131 21.41 0.07 -24.56
N VAL A 132 20.79 1.04 -23.91
CA VAL A 132 20.31 0.90 -22.53
C VAL A 132 18.87 0.36 -22.56
N SER A 133 18.64 -0.74 -21.85
CA SER A 133 17.31 -1.30 -21.65
C SER A 133 17.00 -1.29 -20.16
N VAL A 134 15.88 -0.66 -19.82
CA VAL A 134 15.38 -0.57 -18.45
C VAL A 134 14.16 -1.46 -18.35
N ASP A 135 14.08 -2.21 -17.25
CA ASP A 135 12.88 -3.00 -16.99
C ASP A 135 11.65 -2.11 -16.91
N SER A 136 10.57 -2.56 -17.55
CA SER A 136 9.31 -1.84 -17.48
C SER A 136 8.79 -1.87 -16.04
N PRO A 137 8.26 -0.74 -15.52
CA PRO A 137 7.57 -0.78 -14.24
C PRO A 137 6.42 -1.79 -14.35
N PRO A 138 6.09 -2.52 -13.26
CA PRO A 138 4.96 -3.42 -13.31
C PRO A 138 3.73 -2.63 -13.73
N ALA A 139 3.06 -3.09 -14.79
CA ALA A 139 1.93 -2.41 -15.42
C ALA A 139 0.76 -2.31 -14.44
N ILE A 140 0.79 -1.25 -13.66
CA ILE A 140 -0.11 -1.05 -12.54
C ILE A 140 -0.84 0.29 -12.79
N GLY A 141 -1.73 0.29 -13.78
CA GLY A 141 -2.49 1.48 -14.22
C GLY A 141 -2.26 1.83 -15.68
N ASN A 142 -2.66 3.03 -16.12
CA ASN A 142 -2.41 3.54 -17.49
C ASN A 142 -1.30 4.61 -17.55
N ASP A 143 -0.82 5.09 -16.40
CA ASP A 143 0.12 6.23 -16.30
C ASP A 143 1.54 5.79 -15.89
N TYR A 144 2.01 4.70 -16.49
CA TYR A 144 3.38 4.21 -16.28
C TYR A 144 4.25 4.56 -17.48
N HIS A 145 5.39 5.17 -17.20
CA HIS A 145 6.38 5.50 -18.22
C HIS A 145 7.67 4.76 -17.92
N VAL A 146 8.18 4.03 -18.91
CA VAL A 146 9.50 3.40 -18.81
C VAL A 146 10.55 4.51 -18.75
N ALA A 147 11.55 4.33 -17.90
CA ALA A 147 12.63 5.30 -17.78
C ALA A 147 13.58 5.12 -18.98
N LYS A 148 14.14 6.22 -19.48
CA LYS A 148 15.12 6.23 -20.56
C LYS A 148 16.38 6.94 -20.09
N PHE A 149 17.50 6.30 -20.38
CA PHE A 149 18.83 6.80 -20.02
C PHE A 149 19.70 6.81 -21.27
N GLU A 150 20.55 7.83 -21.37
CA GLU A 150 21.60 7.93 -22.38
C GLU A 150 22.97 7.80 -21.71
N PRO A 151 23.79 6.82 -22.11
CA PRO A 151 25.11 6.62 -21.53
C PRO A 151 26.11 7.62 -22.12
N VAL A 152 26.87 8.27 -21.24
CA VAL A 152 27.95 9.19 -21.62
C VAL A 152 29.27 8.42 -21.61
N LEU A 153 29.90 8.33 -22.79
CA LEU A 153 31.18 7.62 -22.97
C LEU A 153 32.38 8.54 -22.78
N ASN A 154 33.42 8.02 -22.15
CA ASN A 154 34.75 8.63 -22.13
C ASN A 154 35.51 8.36 -23.42
N ASN A 155 36.58 9.12 -23.68
CA ASN A 155 37.48 8.93 -24.84
C ASN A 155 38.13 7.54 -24.91
N THR A 156 38.03 6.74 -23.85
CA THR A 156 38.52 5.35 -23.75
C THR A 156 37.45 4.29 -24.03
N GLY A 157 36.21 4.67 -24.37
CA GLY A 157 35.10 3.73 -24.62
C GLY A 157 34.53 3.08 -23.36
N LEU A 158 34.63 3.77 -22.22
CA LEU A 158 34.03 3.40 -20.94
C LEU A 158 32.84 4.31 -20.64
N ILE A 159 31.80 3.79 -19.98
CA ILE A 159 30.68 4.61 -19.52
C ILE A 159 31.12 5.43 -18.30
N SER A 160 31.07 6.76 -18.41
CA SER A 160 31.45 7.67 -17.33
C SER A 160 30.27 8.04 -16.43
N SER A 161 29.10 8.21 -17.03
CA SER A 161 27.85 8.61 -16.38
C SER A 161 26.67 8.19 -17.25
N MET A 162 25.48 8.20 -16.66
CA MET A 162 24.22 8.08 -17.41
C MET A 162 23.41 9.34 -17.20
N ASP A 163 23.00 9.95 -18.31
CA ASP A 163 22.08 11.07 -18.29
C ASP A 163 20.65 10.53 -18.34
N VAL A 164 19.83 11.02 -17.42
CA VAL A 164 18.41 10.68 -17.34
C VAL A 164 17.65 11.51 -18.38
N VAL A 165 17.21 10.87 -19.46
CA VAL A 165 16.41 11.52 -20.51
C VAL A 165 14.94 11.55 -20.11
N GLU A 166 14.44 10.42 -19.60
CA GLU A 166 13.11 10.29 -19.02
C GLU A 166 13.24 9.49 -17.72
N SER A 167 12.88 10.08 -16.60
CA SER A 167 12.99 9.42 -15.28
C SER A 167 11.97 8.30 -15.05
N GLY A 168 10.98 8.18 -15.93
CA GLY A 168 9.91 7.19 -15.84
C GLY A 168 8.99 7.38 -14.63
N SER A 169 7.93 6.59 -14.55
CA SER A 169 6.95 6.64 -13.46
C SER A 169 6.30 5.29 -13.21
N GLY A 170 5.98 5.02 -11.94
CA GLY A 170 5.19 3.84 -11.55
C GLY A 170 6.02 2.64 -11.09
N TYR A 171 7.31 2.84 -10.78
CA TYR A 171 8.15 1.80 -10.20
C TYR A 171 7.77 1.54 -8.74
N ILE A 172 7.53 0.27 -8.39
CA ILE A 172 7.30 -0.17 -7.00
C ILE A 172 8.56 -0.76 -6.36
N SER A 173 9.59 -0.99 -7.18
CA SER A 173 10.92 -1.48 -6.84
C SER A 173 11.91 -0.83 -7.83
N PRO A 174 13.18 -0.66 -7.45
CA PRO A 174 14.22 -0.22 -8.38
C PRO A 174 14.22 -1.14 -9.62
N PRO A 175 14.21 -0.59 -10.85
CA PRO A 175 14.31 -1.40 -12.06
C PRO A 175 15.75 -1.86 -12.27
N ASP A 176 15.91 -3.06 -12.83
CA ASP A 176 17.20 -3.50 -13.33
C ASP A 176 17.49 -2.80 -14.67
N VAL A 177 18.72 -2.33 -14.84
CA VAL A 177 19.18 -1.66 -16.06
C VAL A 177 20.24 -2.54 -16.71
N THR A 178 20.03 -2.88 -17.98
CA THR A 178 20.98 -3.70 -18.75
C THR A 178 21.51 -2.90 -19.92
N ILE A 179 22.83 -2.90 -20.10
CA ILE A 179 23.49 -2.17 -21.18
C ILE A 179 24.11 -3.16 -22.15
N VAL A 180 23.62 -3.16 -23.38
CA VAL A 180 24.06 -4.08 -24.42
C VAL A 180 24.87 -3.33 -25.48
N ASP A 181 26.10 -3.79 -25.71
CA ASP A 181 26.92 -3.32 -26.83
C ASP A 181 26.34 -3.84 -28.15
N ARG A 182 26.11 -2.94 -29.10
CA ARG A 182 25.57 -3.28 -30.41
C ARG A 182 26.65 -3.84 -31.34
N GLY A 183 27.93 -3.57 -31.06
CA GLY A 183 29.10 -4.00 -31.83
C GLY A 183 29.65 -5.38 -31.44
N GLY A 184 29.19 -5.98 -30.34
CA GLY A 184 29.48 -7.36 -29.93
C GLY A 184 30.91 -7.62 -29.42
N ASN A 185 31.74 -6.58 -29.26
CA ASN A 185 33.13 -6.72 -28.80
C ASN A 185 33.32 -6.32 -27.32
N GLY A 186 32.36 -5.60 -26.74
CA GLY A 186 32.39 -5.17 -25.35
C GLY A 186 31.61 -6.06 -24.38
N ARG A 187 32.00 -6.02 -23.09
CA ARG A 187 31.18 -6.59 -22.00
C ARG A 187 30.13 -5.53 -21.60
N GLY A 188 28.87 -5.97 -21.54
CA GLY A 188 27.76 -5.13 -21.05
C GLY A 188 28.00 -4.69 -19.60
N ALA A 189 27.54 -3.48 -19.30
CA ALA A 189 27.58 -2.85 -17.99
C ALA A 189 26.33 -3.26 -17.18
N GLU A 190 26.47 -3.33 -15.86
CA GLU A 190 25.42 -3.67 -14.87
C GLU A 190 25.38 -2.68 -13.71
#